data_AF-A9MCW2-F1
#
_entry.id   AF-A9MCW2-F1
#
_cell.length_a   1.000
_cell.length_b   1.000
_cell.length_c   1.000
_cell.angle_alpha   90.00
_cell.angle_beta   90.00
_cell.angle_gamma   90.00
#
_symmetry.space_group_name_H-M   'P 1'
#
loop_
_entity.id
_entity.type
_entity.pdbx_description
1 polymer ?
#
loop_
_entity_poly.entity_id
_entity_poly.type
_entity_poly.pdbx_seq_one_letter_code
_entity_poly.pdbx_strand_id
1 'polypeptide(L)'
;MENQNLLNEPLLQLGATSFTLGNILLVGIAALVLCLCLFLIAAARSARLRAVAEAQAEDRARDAEYRMAEILKAQAEMQGRMQTMAEVFGSRQAELNQSIRERLDGMTHRIGQTMTEQTRSTHENLAKLQERLAVIDTAQNNIQSLAGQVVQLQAILANKQTRGAFGQSRMEAIIADGLPQGAYEFQATLSNSTRPDCLVRMPNNAPSLVIDAKFPLEAWNAMRETEQPEARKAAVAQFRRDMEIHIKDVSDKYLIPGETQDTAFLFVPSESIFADIHEHFEALIQRAHRARVVVVSPSLLMLSIQVIQAILKDARMREQAHVIQGEVIRLMEDVGRLDERVRKLQTHFIQANKDIDDILVSSSKVTKRGAKIEALEFGPPPAEEPSRPQARPTEPGQLRLRVVDED
;
A
#
# COMPACT_ATOMS: atom_id res chain seq x y z
N MET A 1 -90.79 -126.82 -0.72
CA MET A 1 -91.81 -126.46 0.29
C MET A 1 -91.82 -124.95 0.40
N GLU A 2 -93.01 -124.39 0.20
CA GLU A 2 -93.42 -122.99 0.04
C GLU A 2 -92.49 -121.84 0.48
N ASN A 3 -92.12 -121.02 -0.50
CA ASN A 3 -91.67 -119.64 -0.32
C ASN A 3 -92.90 -118.77 -0.03
N GLN A 4 -93.22 -118.53 1.24
CA GLN A 4 -94.26 -117.56 1.63
C GLN A 4 -93.63 -116.18 1.89
N ASN A 5 -94.01 -115.22 1.04
CA ASN A 5 -93.61 -113.81 1.13
C ASN A 5 -94.19 -113.14 2.38
N LEU A 6 -93.49 -113.25 3.52
CA LEU A 6 -93.78 -112.56 4.79
C LEU A 6 -93.82 -111.01 4.69
N LEU A 7 -93.43 -110.42 3.56
CA LEU A 7 -93.48 -108.98 3.31
C LEU A 7 -94.86 -108.47 2.87
N ASN A 8 -95.77 -109.37 2.47
CA ASN A 8 -97.10 -109.03 1.97
C ASN A 8 -98.23 -109.33 2.95
N GLU A 9 -97.93 -109.74 4.19
CA GLU A 9 -98.98 -109.90 5.21
C GLU A 9 -99.55 -108.52 5.62
N PRO A 10 -100.88 -108.30 5.48
CA PRO A 10 -101.52 -107.06 5.86
C PRO A 10 -101.66 -106.99 7.38
N LEU A 11 -100.97 -106.05 8.02
CA LEU A 11 -101.04 -105.86 9.49
C LEU A 11 -102.13 -104.85 9.90
N LEU A 12 -102.62 -104.01 8.99
CA LEU A 12 -103.70 -103.06 9.21
C LEU A 12 -104.45 -102.73 7.90
N GLN A 13 -105.78 -102.80 7.92
CA GLN A 13 -106.66 -102.47 6.79
C GLN A 13 -107.56 -101.30 7.20
N LEU A 14 -107.35 -100.13 6.60
CA LEU A 14 -108.23 -98.97 6.76
C LEU A 14 -108.86 -98.68 5.39
N GLY A 15 -110.15 -98.99 5.23
CA GLY A 15 -110.87 -98.83 3.95
C GLY A 15 -110.31 -99.72 2.82
N ALA A 16 -110.22 -99.17 1.61
CA ALA A 16 -109.77 -99.89 0.41
C ALA A 16 -108.24 -100.09 0.30
N THR A 17 -107.48 -99.69 1.33
CA THR A 17 -106.01 -99.75 1.32
C THR A 17 -105.49 -100.60 2.47
N SER A 18 -104.71 -101.64 2.16
CA SER A 18 -103.97 -102.45 3.13
C SER A 18 -102.56 -101.87 3.35
N PHE A 19 -102.19 -101.63 4.60
CA PHE A 19 -100.83 -101.25 4.98
C PHE A 19 -100.05 -102.50 5.35
N THR A 20 -99.15 -102.91 4.47
CA THR A 20 -98.23 -104.04 4.68
C THR A 20 -96.99 -103.57 5.45
N LEU A 21 -96.34 -104.49 6.16
CA LEU A 21 -95.10 -104.24 6.93
C LEU A 21 -94.01 -103.58 6.06
N GLY A 22 -93.98 -103.90 4.76
CA GLY A 22 -93.09 -103.29 3.77
C GLY A 22 -93.30 -101.78 3.55
N ASN A 23 -94.54 -101.27 3.61
CA ASN A 23 -94.83 -99.85 3.35
C ASN A 23 -94.33 -98.94 4.47
N ILE A 24 -94.49 -99.34 5.74
CA ILE A 24 -94.01 -98.57 6.90
C ILE A 24 -92.48 -98.53 6.90
N LEU A 25 -91.86 -99.65 6.58
CA LEU A 25 -90.41 -99.78 6.51
C LEU A 25 -89.83 -98.93 5.36
N LEU A 26 -90.51 -98.84 4.22
CA LEU A 26 -90.16 -97.94 3.11
C LEU A 26 -90.24 -96.46 3.49
N VAL A 27 -91.30 -96.03 4.18
CA VAL A 27 -91.43 -94.63 4.64
C VAL A 27 -90.37 -94.30 5.69
N GLY A 28 -90.08 -95.22 6.62
CA GLY A 28 -89.01 -95.07 7.61
C GLY A 28 -87.63 -94.95 6.95
N ILE A 29 -87.33 -95.80 5.97
CA ILE A 29 -86.09 -95.71 5.19
C ILE A 29 -86.04 -94.40 4.40
N ALA A 30 -87.13 -94.00 3.75
CA ALA A 30 -87.17 -92.75 2.99
C ALA A 30 -86.95 -91.52 3.88
N ALA A 31 -87.54 -91.49 5.07
CA ALA A 31 -87.31 -90.42 6.05
C ALA A 31 -85.87 -90.41 6.57
N LEU A 32 -85.28 -91.59 6.81
CA LEU A 32 -83.88 -91.72 7.25
C LEU A 32 -82.90 -91.29 6.16
N VAL A 33 -83.18 -91.65 4.89
CA VAL A 33 -82.40 -91.18 3.73
C VAL A 33 -82.55 -89.67 3.55
N LEU A 34 -83.75 -89.10 3.71
CA LEU A 34 -83.96 -87.65 3.65
C LEU A 34 -83.17 -86.93 4.75
N CYS A 35 -83.22 -87.40 5.99
CA CYS A 35 -82.45 -86.85 7.10
C CYS A 35 -80.94 -86.96 6.86
N LEU A 36 -80.46 -88.10 6.34
CA LEU A 36 -79.06 -88.29 5.97
C LEU A 36 -78.66 -87.30 4.86
N CYS A 37 -79.48 -87.14 3.83
CA CYS A 37 -79.25 -86.18 2.75
C CYS A 37 -79.20 -84.73 3.27
N LEU A 38 -80.13 -84.34 4.15
CA LEU A 38 -80.12 -83.00 4.76
C LEU A 38 -78.89 -82.79 5.66
N PHE A 39 -78.49 -83.80 6.42
CA PHE A 39 -77.27 -83.76 7.24
C PHE A 39 -76.01 -83.62 6.37
N LEU A 40 -75.91 -84.39 5.27
CA LEU A 40 -74.81 -84.28 4.32
C LEU A 40 -74.77 -82.92 3.62
N ILE A 41 -75.92 -82.35 3.25
CA ILE A 41 -76.00 -81.00 2.67
C ILE A 41 -75.58 -79.94 3.69
N ALA A 42 -76.02 -80.07 4.95
CA ALA A 42 -75.63 -79.16 6.02
C ALA A 42 -74.13 -79.26 6.36
N ALA A 43 -73.58 -80.48 6.40
CA ALA A 43 -72.15 -80.74 6.59
C ALA A 43 -71.31 -80.21 5.41
N ALA A 44 -71.78 -80.39 4.17
CA ALA A 44 -71.11 -79.85 2.99
C ALA A 44 -71.14 -78.31 2.95
N ARG A 45 -72.27 -77.69 3.33
CA ARG A 45 -72.38 -76.23 3.46
C ARG A 45 -71.47 -75.68 4.57
N SER A 46 -71.42 -76.33 5.73
CA SER A 46 -70.56 -75.89 6.83
C SER A 46 -69.07 -76.06 6.51
N ALA A 47 -68.68 -77.14 5.83
CA ALA A 47 -67.32 -77.33 5.34
C ALA A 47 -66.91 -76.25 4.31
N ARG A 48 -67.80 -75.91 3.36
CA ARG A 48 -67.54 -74.83 2.38
C ARG A 48 -67.38 -73.46 3.04
N LEU A 49 -68.20 -73.13 4.04
CA LEU A 49 -68.08 -71.86 4.76
C LEU A 49 -66.77 -71.77 5.55
N ARG A 50 -66.32 -72.87 6.17
CA ARG A 50 -65.02 -72.92 6.87
C ARG A 50 -63.85 -72.75 5.91
N ALA A 51 -63.87 -73.43 4.76
CA ALA A 51 -62.83 -73.28 3.74
C ALA A 51 -62.72 -71.85 3.20
N VAL A 52 -63.86 -71.16 2.99
CA VAL A 52 -63.86 -69.74 2.57
C VAL A 52 -63.35 -68.83 3.71
N ALA A 53 -63.70 -69.10 4.96
CA ALA A 53 -63.24 -68.32 6.10
C ALA A 53 -61.72 -68.45 6.33
N GLU A 54 -61.16 -69.66 6.15
CA GLU A 54 -59.72 -69.91 6.23
C GLU A 54 -58.96 -69.20 5.09
N ALA A 55 -59.44 -69.29 3.85
CA ALA A 55 -58.86 -68.56 2.72
C ALA A 55 -58.87 -67.03 2.94
N GLN A 56 -59.97 -66.50 3.47
CA GLN A 56 -60.07 -65.07 3.83
C GLN A 56 -59.18 -64.67 5.02
N ALA A 57 -58.78 -65.61 5.88
CA ALA A 57 -57.86 -65.35 6.98
C ALA A 57 -56.41 -65.31 6.47
N GLU A 58 -56.04 -66.19 5.55
CA GLU A 58 -54.72 -66.19 4.90
C GLU A 58 -54.48 -64.92 4.08
N ASP A 59 -55.47 -64.48 3.29
CA ASP A 59 -55.34 -63.24 2.51
C ASP A 59 -55.19 -62.01 3.41
N ARG A 60 -55.94 -61.95 4.52
CA ARG A 60 -55.79 -60.87 5.52
C ARG A 60 -54.44 -60.90 6.23
N ALA A 61 -53.89 -62.09 6.48
CA ALA A 61 -52.56 -62.23 7.07
C ALA A 61 -51.47 -61.75 6.09
N ARG A 62 -51.57 -62.13 4.81
CA ARG A 62 -50.65 -61.65 3.76
C ARG A 62 -50.71 -60.13 3.61
N ASP A 63 -51.91 -59.55 3.54
CA ASP A 63 -52.06 -58.09 3.43
C ASP A 63 -51.48 -57.35 4.65
N ALA A 64 -51.61 -57.91 5.85
CA ALA A 64 -51.01 -57.35 7.05
C ALA A 64 -49.47 -57.42 7.03
N GLU A 65 -48.91 -58.54 6.55
CA GLU A 65 -47.47 -58.70 6.36
C GLU A 65 -46.92 -57.72 5.30
N TYR A 66 -47.61 -57.54 4.18
CA TYR A 66 -47.23 -56.56 3.15
C TYR A 66 -47.23 -55.13 3.69
N ARG A 67 -48.28 -54.73 4.43
CA ARG A 67 -48.33 -53.39 5.06
C ARG A 67 -47.23 -53.20 6.09
N MET A 68 -46.93 -54.20 6.90
CA MET A 68 -45.86 -54.13 7.88
C MET A 68 -44.48 -54.00 7.21
N ALA A 69 -44.24 -54.77 6.15
CA ALA A 69 -43.01 -54.66 5.36
C ALA A 69 -42.85 -53.28 4.70
N GLU A 70 -43.95 -52.71 4.20
CA GLU A 70 -43.95 -51.36 3.62
C GLU A 70 -43.65 -50.27 4.66
N ILE A 71 -44.23 -50.38 5.87
CA ILE A 71 -43.94 -49.47 6.98
C ILE A 71 -42.47 -49.59 7.42
N LEU A 72 -41.93 -50.81 7.55
CA LEU A 72 -40.53 -51.01 7.91
C LEU A 72 -39.58 -50.45 6.86
N LYS A 73 -39.91 -50.61 5.57
CA LYS A 73 -39.14 -50.01 4.46
C LYS A 73 -39.19 -48.48 4.51
N ALA A 74 -40.36 -47.90 4.69
CA ALA A 74 -40.51 -46.45 4.83
C ALA A 74 -39.75 -45.90 6.06
N GLN A 75 -39.76 -46.63 7.18
CA GLN A 75 -39.01 -46.27 8.39
C GLN A 75 -37.49 -46.35 8.16
N ALA A 76 -37.00 -47.37 7.44
CA ALA A 76 -35.59 -47.51 7.09
C ALA A 76 -35.13 -46.40 6.13
N GLU A 77 -35.93 -46.06 5.11
CA GLU A 77 -35.67 -44.93 4.22
C GLU A 77 -35.66 -43.60 4.97
N MET A 78 -36.58 -43.43 5.94
CA MET A 78 -36.62 -42.24 6.79
C MET A 78 -35.38 -42.15 7.70
N GLN A 79 -34.95 -43.25 8.32
CA GLN A 79 -33.72 -43.28 9.12
C GLN A 79 -32.49 -42.96 8.27
N GLY A 80 -32.38 -43.51 7.06
CA GLY A 80 -31.30 -43.21 6.13
C GLY A 80 -31.26 -41.71 5.76
N ARG A 81 -32.42 -41.13 5.40
CA ARG A 81 -32.53 -39.69 5.11
C ARG A 81 -32.20 -38.81 6.32
N MET A 82 -32.60 -39.23 7.53
CA MET A 82 -32.28 -38.51 8.77
C MET A 82 -30.77 -38.52 9.04
N GLN A 83 -30.10 -39.66 8.80
CA GLN A 83 -28.66 -39.78 8.94
C GLN A 83 -27.90 -38.93 7.92
N THR A 84 -28.33 -38.94 6.64
CA THR A 84 -27.77 -38.04 5.62
C THR A 84 -28.01 -36.57 5.97
N MET A 85 -29.20 -36.23 6.49
CA MET A 85 -29.49 -34.86 6.94
C MET A 85 -28.58 -34.45 8.10
N ALA A 86 -28.35 -35.32 9.07
CA ALA A 86 -27.44 -35.06 10.19
C ALA A 86 -25.99 -34.87 9.72
N GLU A 87 -25.54 -35.66 8.74
CA GLU A 87 -24.20 -35.56 8.16
C GLU A 87 -24.02 -34.25 7.36
N VAL A 88 -25.00 -33.87 6.55
CA VAL A 88 -25.01 -32.60 5.82
C VAL A 88 -25.09 -31.40 6.76
N PHE A 89 -25.86 -31.49 7.84
CA PHE A 89 -25.90 -30.44 8.87
C PHE A 89 -24.55 -30.32 9.60
N GLY A 90 -23.92 -31.45 9.92
CA GLY A 90 -22.61 -31.50 10.55
C GLY A 90 -21.52 -30.87 9.67
N SER A 91 -21.47 -31.24 8.38
CA SER A 91 -20.49 -30.69 7.44
C SER A 91 -20.70 -29.20 7.19
N ARG A 92 -21.94 -28.75 6.96
CA ARG A 92 -22.25 -27.32 6.78
C ARG A 92 -21.98 -26.50 8.03
N GLN A 93 -22.25 -27.03 9.22
CA GLN A 93 -21.93 -26.35 10.48
C GLN A 93 -20.41 -26.24 10.68
N ALA A 94 -19.64 -27.25 10.29
CA ALA A 94 -18.18 -27.22 10.33
C ALA A 94 -17.60 -26.20 9.32
N GLU A 95 -18.10 -26.18 8.08
CA GLU A 95 -17.74 -25.19 7.06
C GLU A 95 -18.07 -23.76 7.50
N LEU A 96 -19.26 -23.55 8.08
CA LEU A 96 -19.65 -22.25 8.61
C LEU A 96 -18.69 -21.80 9.72
N ASN A 97 -18.41 -22.67 10.69
CA ASN A 97 -17.46 -22.38 11.76
C ASN A 97 -16.06 -22.07 11.22
N GLN A 98 -15.60 -22.79 10.20
CA GLN A 98 -14.31 -22.55 9.57
C GLN A 98 -14.28 -21.19 8.86
N SER A 99 -15.32 -20.87 8.08
CA SER A 99 -15.43 -19.57 7.40
C SER A 99 -15.51 -18.39 8.38
N ILE A 100 -16.16 -18.59 9.54
CA ILE A 100 -16.21 -17.58 10.61
C ILE A 100 -14.82 -17.38 11.22
N ARG A 101 -14.07 -18.45 11.50
CA ARG A 101 -12.69 -18.34 12.00
C ARG A 101 -11.80 -17.61 11.00
N GLU A 102 -11.82 -17.98 9.74
CA GLU A 102 -11.00 -17.32 8.70
C GLU A 102 -11.34 -15.83 8.56
N ARG A 103 -12.62 -15.46 8.64
CA ARG A 103 -13.05 -14.05 8.65
C ARG A 103 -12.60 -13.32 9.90
N LEU A 104 -12.70 -13.95 11.08
CA LEU A 104 -12.27 -13.36 12.35
C LEU A 104 -10.75 -13.18 12.42
N ASP A 105 -9.97 -14.14 11.92
CA ASP A 105 -8.52 -14.04 11.85
C ASP A 105 -8.10 -12.93 10.87
N GLY A 106 -8.73 -12.89 9.68
CA GLY A 106 -8.49 -11.82 8.70
C GLY A 106 -8.95 -10.44 9.17
N MET A 107 -9.97 -10.36 10.04
CA MET A 107 -10.40 -9.11 10.67
C MET A 107 -9.44 -8.69 11.78
N THR A 108 -9.02 -9.63 12.64
CA THR A 108 -8.05 -9.39 13.71
C THR A 108 -6.72 -8.91 13.16
N HIS A 109 -6.23 -9.53 12.09
CA HIS A 109 -4.99 -9.10 11.44
C HIS A 109 -5.10 -7.69 10.86
N ARG A 110 -6.22 -7.38 10.16
CA ARG A 110 -6.46 -6.04 9.62
C ARG A 110 -6.59 -4.98 10.71
N ILE A 111 -7.26 -5.28 11.82
CA ILE A 111 -7.37 -4.36 12.96
C ILE A 111 -6.00 -4.15 13.63
N GLY A 112 -5.18 -5.21 13.75
CA GLY A 112 -3.82 -5.09 14.27
C GLY A 112 -2.95 -4.19 13.39
N GLN A 113 -3.02 -4.36 12.07
CA GLN A 113 -2.30 -3.52 11.13
C GLN A 113 -2.79 -2.06 11.17
N THR A 114 -4.11 -1.83 11.08
CA THR A 114 -4.65 -0.46 11.09
C THR A 114 -4.43 0.25 12.43
N MET A 115 -4.50 -0.44 13.57
CA MET A 115 -4.11 0.16 14.86
C MET A 115 -2.64 0.53 14.87
N THR A 116 -1.74 -0.34 14.40
CA THR A 116 -0.30 -0.06 14.39
C THR A 116 0.02 1.14 13.50
N GLU A 117 -0.62 1.20 12.33
CA GLU A 117 -0.48 2.28 11.36
C GLU A 117 -1.07 3.60 11.88
N GLN A 118 -2.21 3.54 12.56
CA GLN A 118 -2.85 4.68 13.22
C GLN A 118 -2.04 5.17 14.43
N THR A 119 -1.46 4.27 15.24
CA THR A 119 -0.56 4.64 16.34
C THR A 119 0.69 5.31 15.80
N ARG A 120 1.28 4.78 14.71
CA ARG A 120 2.44 5.40 14.05
C ARG A 120 2.12 6.78 13.50
N SER A 121 1.02 6.92 12.75
CA SER A 121 0.61 8.22 12.21
C SER A 121 0.27 9.22 13.32
N THR A 122 -0.32 8.76 14.42
CA THR A 122 -0.57 9.60 15.60
C THR A 122 0.73 10.04 16.25
N HIS A 123 1.73 9.16 16.38
CA HIS A 123 3.05 9.51 16.91
C HIS A 123 3.80 10.51 16.02
N GLU A 124 3.76 10.30 14.70
CA GLU A 124 4.35 11.23 13.72
C GLU A 124 3.64 12.60 13.74
N ASN A 125 2.32 12.60 13.87
CA ASN A 125 1.55 13.84 14.01
C ASN A 125 1.81 14.54 15.34
N LEU A 126 1.95 13.82 16.45
CA LEU A 126 2.34 14.38 17.75
C LEU A 126 3.76 14.94 17.72
N ALA A 127 4.70 14.27 17.06
CA ALA A 127 6.06 14.78 16.86
C ALA A 127 6.05 16.09 16.03
N LYS A 128 5.29 16.13 14.93
CA LYS A 128 5.07 17.36 14.14
C LYS A 128 4.39 18.46 14.95
N LEU A 129 3.47 18.12 15.86
CA LEU A 129 2.83 19.09 16.76
C LEU A 129 3.82 19.61 17.81
N GLN A 130 4.68 18.75 18.37
CA GLN A 130 5.75 19.16 19.29
C GLN A 130 6.76 20.09 18.59
N GLU A 131 7.14 19.78 17.36
CA GLU A 131 8.00 20.64 16.53
C GLU A 131 7.32 22.00 16.27
N ARG A 132 6.04 22.00 15.89
CA ARG A 132 5.27 23.24 15.72
C ARG A 132 5.11 24.02 17.02
N LEU A 133 4.93 23.36 18.15
CA LEU A 133 4.86 24.00 19.46
C LEU A 133 6.21 24.61 19.85
N ALA A 134 7.33 23.96 19.57
CA ALA A 134 8.66 24.55 19.77
C ALA A 134 8.88 25.79 18.86
N VAL A 135 8.38 25.76 17.62
CA VAL A 135 8.37 26.93 16.73
C VAL A 135 7.45 28.05 17.27
N ILE A 136 6.33 27.71 17.90
CA ILE A 136 5.45 28.69 18.54
C ILE A 136 6.10 29.29 19.79
N ASP A 137 6.77 28.49 20.61
CA ASP A 137 7.44 28.94 21.83
C ASP A 137 8.64 29.85 21.49
N THR A 138 9.38 29.52 20.43
CA THR A 138 10.41 30.41 19.87
C THR A 138 9.81 31.67 19.25
N ALA A 139 8.68 31.57 18.55
CA ALA A 139 7.96 32.73 18.03
C ALA A 139 7.41 33.63 19.14
N GLN A 140 6.89 33.08 20.25
CA GLN A 140 6.44 33.84 21.41
C GLN A 140 7.60 34.55 22.13
N ASN A 141 8.73 33.86 22.30
CA ASN A 141 9.95 34.48 22.82
C ASN A 141 10.46 35.59 21.89
N ASN A 142 10.39 35.40 20.57
CA ASN A 142 10.71 36.44 19.59
C ASN A 142 9.71 37.60 19.62
N ILE A 143 8.42 37.36 19.86
CA ILE A 143 7.39 38.41 20.01
C ILE A 143 7.58 39.21 21.31
N GLN A 144 7.89 38.53 22.43
CA GLN A 144 8.21 39.16 23.70
C GLN A 144 9.52 39.98 23.58
N SER A 145 10.50 39.48 22.83
CA SER A 145 11.71 40.22 22.44
C SER A 145 11.37 41.42 21.55
N LEU A 146 10.46 41.29 20.58
CA LEU A 146 9.99 42.40 19.74
C LEU A 146 9.30 43.50 20.55
N ALA A 147 8.47 43.14 21.54
CA ALA A 147 7.82 44.11 22.43
C ALA A 147 8.86 44.89 23.27
N GLY A 148 9.94 44.24 23.71
CA GLY A 148 11.10 44.90 24.31
C GLY A 148 11.89 45.77 23.31
N GLN A 149 12.04 45.30 22.06
CA GLN A 149 12.74 46.01 21.00
C GLN A 149 12.01 47.28 20.54
N VAL A 150 10.68 47.37 20.65
CA VAL A 150 9.93 48.61 20.35
C VAL A 150 10.21 49.71 21.38
N VAL A 151 10.40 49.36 22.66
CA VAL A 151 10.84 50.29 23.71
C VAL A 151 12.32 50.66 23.54
N GLN A 152 13.14 49.71 23.07
CA GLN A 152 14.55 49.94 22.77
C GLN A 152 14.77 50.76 21.49
N LEU A 153 13.87 50.69 20.50
CA LEU A 153 13.88 51.52 19.28
C LEU A 153 13.69 53.01 19.60
N GLN A 154 12.84 53.36 20.58
CA GLN A 154 12.73 54.74 21.06
C GLN A 154 14.01 55.23 21.77
N ALA A 155 14.71 54.35 22.49
CA ALA A 155 15.96 54.68 23.19
C ALA A 155 17.19 54.74 22.24
N ILE A 156 17.23 53.93 21.19
CA ILE A 156 18.28 53.91 20.16
C ILE A 156 18.22 55.15 19.25
N LEU A 157 17.03 55.74 19.08
CA LEU A 157 16.83 56.97 18.30
C LEU A 157 17.37 58.24 18.99
N ALA A 158 17.89 58.18 20.21
CA ALA A 158 18.39 59.37 20.93
C ALA A 158 19.87 59.72 20.64
N ASN A 159 20.73 58.74 20.30
CA ASN A 159 22.19 58.95 20.23
C ASN A 159 22.78 58.62 18.83
N LYS A 160 23.73 59.46 18.36
CA LYS A 160 24.34 59.42 17.02
C LYS A 160 24.93 58.06 16.67
N GLN A 161 25.63 57.45 17.62
CA GLN A 161 26.37 56.21 17.41
C GLN A 161 25.43 54.99 17.30
N THR A 162 24.36 54.97 18.09
CA THR A 162 23.34 53.92 18.07
C THR A 162 22.50 53.95 16.78
N ARG A 163 22.26 55.14 16.21
CA ARG A 163 21.58 55.29 14.90
C ARG A 163 22.42 54.77 13.74
N GLY A 164 23.73 55.05 13.73
CA GLY A 164 24.66 54.48 12.76
C GLY A 164 24.73 52.95 12.84
N ALA A 165 24.80 52.41 14.07
CA ALA A 165 24.79 50.97 14.32
C ALA A 165 23.50 50.29 13.84
N PHE A 166 22.33 50.95 13.94
CA PHE A 166 21.07 50.40 13.42
C PHE A 166 21.07 50.27 11.89
N GLY A 167 21.61 51.27 11.19
CA GLY A 167 21.76 51.22 9.73
C GLY A 167 22.70 50.10 9.29
N GLN A 168 23.84 49.97 9.95
CA GLN A 168 24.80 48.89 9.72
C GLN A 168 24.20 47.51 10.00
N SER A 169 23.51 47.34 11.14
CA SER A 169 22.87 46.07 11.51
C SER A 169 21.85 45.61 10.46
N ARG A 170 21.11 46.52 9.83
CA ARG A 170 20.19 46.17 8.73
C ARG A 170 20.93 45.65 7.50
N MET A 171 22.06 46.26 7.14
CA MET A 171 22.91 45.78 6.05
C MET A 171 23.46 44.38 6.37
N GLU A 172 23.99 44.19 7.57
CA GLU A 172 24.55 42.92 8.04
C GLU A 172 23.50 41.81 8.01
N ALA A 173 22.27 42.10 8.44
CA ALA A 173 21.17 41.14 8.41
C ALA A 173 20.83 40.69 6.97
N ILE A 174 20.76 41.62 6.01
CA ILE A 174 20.49 41.30 4.60
C ILE A 174 21.59 40.41 4.02
N ILE A 175 22.84 40.71 4.33
CA ILE A 175 23.99 39.96 3.82
C ILE A 175 24.05 38.56 4.44
N ALA A 176 23.85 38.46 5.76
CA ALA A 176 23.89 37.19 6.49
C ALA A 176 22.75 36.24 6.13
N ASP A 177 21.55 36.78 5.82
CA ASP A 177 20.42 35.98 5.36
C ASP A 177 20.60 35.50 3.91
N GLY A 178 21.23 36.33 3.07
CA GLY A 178 21.38 36.06 1.64
C GLY A 178 22.62 35.24 1.25
N LEU A 179 23.72 35.30 1.99
CA LEU A 179 24.97 34.63 1.65
C LEU A 179 25.37 33.55 2.68
N PRO A 180 25.98 32.43 2.24
CA PRO A 180 26.47 31.42 3.17
C PRO A 180 27.65 31.94 4.00
N GLN A 181 27.80 31.43 5.22
CA GLN A 181 28.96 31.72 6.07
C GLN A 181 30.27 31.42 5.33
N GLY A 182 31.21 32.37 5.36
CA GLY A 182 32.49 32.30 4.64
C GLY A 182 32.48 32.95 3.25
N ALA A 183 31.32 33.29 2.69
CA ALA A 183 31.22 34.10 1.46
C ALA A 183 31.29 35.61 1.71
N TYR A 184 31.28 36.04 2.97
CA TYR A 184 31.40 37.44 3.36
C TYR A 184 32.16 37.56 4.67
N GLU A 185 32.68 38.75 4.95
CA GLU A 185 33.40 39.09 6.16
C GLU A 185 33.06 40.53 6.57
N PHE A 186 32.57 40.71 7.81
CA PHE A 186 32.28 42.04 8.34
C PHE A 186 33.56 42.67 8.91
N GLN A 187 33.76 43.96 8.66
CA GLN A 187 34.90 44.74 9.16
C GLN A 187 36.28 44.16 8.81
N ALA A 188 36.37 43.48 7.66
CA ALA A 188 37.60 42.93 7.11
C ALA A 188 38.65 44.04 6.90
N THR A 189 39.92 43.74 7.15
CA THR A 189 41.01 44.72 6.91
C THR A 189 41.55 44.54 5.51
N LEU A 190 41.49 45.59 4.70
CA LEU A 190 42.10 45.63 3.38
C LEU A 190 43.62 45.85 3.48
N SER A 191 44.34 45.64 2.39
CA SER A 191 45.81 45.79 2.33
C SER A 191 46.31 47.18 2.76
N ASN A 192 45.51 48.22 2.56
CA ASN A 192 45.82 49.61 2.96
C ASN A 192 45.42 49.93 4.41
N SER A 193 45.14 48.92 5.24
CA SER A 193 44.69 49.06 6.63
C SER A 193 43.35 49.77 6.81
N THR A 194 42.57 49.93 5.75
CA THR A 194 41.18 50.42 5.86
C THR A 194 40.23 49.25 6.08
N ARG A 195 39.06 49.55 6.66
CA ARG A 195 38.06 48.55 7.05
C ARG A 195 36.69 48.99 6.56
N PRO A 196 36.17 48.43 5.46
CA PRO A 196 34.77 48.60 5.10
C PRO A 196 33.86 47.82 6.05
N ASP A 197 32.57 48.19 6.10
CA ASP A 197 31.61 47.49 6.95
C ASP A 197 31.42 46.02 6.54
N CYS A 198 31.41 45.72 5.24
CA CYS A 198 31.37 44.35 4.73
C CYS A 198 32.19 44.15 3.46
N LEU A 199 32.84 42.99 3.39
CA LEU A 199 33.54 42.47 2.22
C LEU A 199 32.88 41.16 1.76
N VAL A 200 32.35 41.14 0.54
CA VAL A 200 31.73 39.95 -0.06
C VAL A 200 32.70 39.29 -1.03
N ARG A 201 33.02 38.03 -0.78
CA ARG A 201 33.98 37.24 -1.56
C ARG A 201 33.31 36.71 -2.82
N MET A 202 33.94 36.96 -3.97
CA MET A 202 33.46 36.50 -5.27
C MET A 202 34.07 35.13 -5.63
N PRO A 203 33.40 34.31 -6.45
CA PRO A 203 33.93 33.00 -6.84
C PRO A 203 35.17 33.11 -7.73
N ASN A 204 35.89 32.00 -7.90
CA ASN A 204 37.08 31.88 -8.75
C ASN A 204 38.21 32.85 -8.39
N ASN A 205 38.31 33.23 -7.11
CA ASN A 205 39.28 34.21 -6.61
C ASN A 205 39.18 35.57 -7.31
N ALA A 206 37.99 35.90 -7.83
CA ALA A 206 37.71 37.23 -8.35
C ALA A 206 37.77 38.27 -7.21
N PRO A 207 38.09 39.55 -7.52
CA PRO A 207 38.16 40.60 -6.51
C PRO A 207 36.88 40.69 -5.67
N SER A 208 36.99 41.03 -4.40
CA SER A 208 35.83 41.04 -3.48
C SER A 208 35.01 42.33 -3.63
N LEU A 209 33.68 42.23 -3.48
CA LEU A 209 32.79 43.39 -3.49
C LEU A 209 32.79 44.06 -2.12
N VAL A 210 32.98 45.37 -2.08
CA VAL A 210 32.92 46.17 -0.86
C VAL A 210 31.54 46.79 -0.67
N ILE A 211 31.02 46.73 0.55
CA ILE A 211 29.76 47.35 0.95
C ILE A 211 30.00 48.16 2.24
N ASP A 212 29.61 49.43 2.22
CA ASP A 212 29.84 50.37 3.33
C ASP A 212 28.56 51.17 3.63
N ALA A 213 28.16 51.27 4.90
CA ALA A 213 26.91 51.87 5.36
C ALA A 213 27.14 53.30 5.89
N LYS A 214 27.72 54.18 5.07
CA LYS A 214 28.12 55.53 5.47
C LYS A 214 27.14 56.62 5.01
N PHE A 215 25.98 56.67 5.66
CA PHE A 215 24.92 57.64 5.35
C PHE A 215 24.84 58.78 6.39
N PRO A 216 24.83 60.09 5.99
CA PRO A 216 24.80 61.22 6.90
C PRO A 216 23.37 61.51 7.39
N LEU A 217 22.87 60.63 8.27
CA LEU A 217 21.52 60.70 8.85
C LEU A 217 21.23 62.04 9.55
N GLU A 218 22.23 62.69 10.13
CA GLU A 218 22.04 63.94 10.87
C GLU A 218 21.71 65.11 9.95
N ALA A 219 22.49 65.28 8.88
CA ALA A 219 22.23 66.29 7.87
C ALA A 219 20.89 66.04 7.17
N TRP A 220 20.53 64.76 6.99
CA TRP A 220 19.23 64.35 6.47
C TRP A 220 18.07 64.76 7.39
N ASN A 221 18.15 64.45 8.69
CA ASN A 221 17.10 64.82 9.65
C ASN A 221 17.00 66.34 9.81
N ALA A 222 18.12 67.05 9.89
CA ALA A 222 18.14 68.50 9.95
C ALA A 222 17.42 69.14 8.74
N MET A 223 17.57 68.56 7.54
CA MET A 223 16.84 69.01 6.35
C MET A 223 15.32 68.78 6.45
N ARG A 224 14.87 67.70 7.11
CA ARG A 224 13.44 67.35 7.24
C ARG A 224 12.74 68.09 8.37
N GLU A 225 13.43 68.35 9.48
CA GLU A 225 12.85 68.99 10.68
C GLU A 225 12.80 70.53 10.56
N THR A 226 13.53 71.10 9.60
CA THR A 226 13.61 72.55 9.44
C THR A 226 12.41 73.11 8.66
N GLU A 227 11.60 73.93 9.32
CA GLU A 227 10.45 74.64 8.70
C GLU A 227 10.85 75.96 8.00
N GLN A 228 11.97 76.58 8.40
CA GLN A 228 12.42 77.85 7.81
C GLN A 228 13.11 77.64 6.45
N PRO A 229 12.68 78.33 5.37
CA PRO A 229 13.22 78.11 4.02
C PRO A 229 14.74 78.30 3.89
N GLU A 230 15.31 79.31 4.55
CA GLU A 230 16.76 79.59 4.47
C GLU A 230 17.59 78.55 5.24
N ALA A 231 17.14 78.14 6.42
CA ALA A 231 17.78 77.07 7.17
C ALA A 231 17.67 75.72 6.44
N ARG A 232 16.56 75.47 5.72
CA ARG A 232 16.39 74.27 4.88
C ARG A 232 17.39 74.26 3.72
N LYS A 233 17.62 75.38 3.03
CA LYS A 233 18.65 75.47 1.97
C LYS A 233 20.05 75.16 2.51
N ALA A 234 20.40 75.70 3.68
CA ALA A 234 21.68 75.42 4.32
C ALA A 234 21.84 73.93 4.67
N ALA A 235 20.79 73.30 5.23
CA ALA A 235 20.78 71.87 5.55
C ALA A 235 20.90 70.97 4.30
N VAL A 236 20.19 71.30 3.22
CA VAL A 236 20.33 70.61 1.92
C VAL A 236 21.77 70.68 1.40
N ALA A 237 22.39 71.86 1.47
CA ALA A 237 23.78 72.05 1.03
C ALA A 237 24.76 71.26 1.90
N GLN A 238 24.50 71.17 3.21
CA GLN A 238 25.30 70.36 4.13
C GLN A 238 25.18 68.87 3.83
N PHE A 239 23.96 68.35 3.69
CA PHE A 239 23.72 66.95 3.32
C PHE A 239 24.44 66.56 2.02
N ARG A 240 24.37 67.43 1.01
CA ARG A 240 25.08 67.22 -0.26
C ARG A 240 26.60 67.11 -0.06
N ARG A 241 27.19 68.02 0.71
CA ARG A 241 28.64 67.99 1.01
C ARG A 241 29.02 66.72 1.76
N ASP A 242 28.25 66.33 2.76
CA ASP A 242 28.56 65.15 3.58
C ASP A 242 28.48 63.86 2.76
N MET A 243 27.45 63.72 1.92
CA MET A 243 27.33 62.61 0.98
C MET A 243 28.48 62.58 -0.03
N GLU A 244 28.90 63.73 -0.57
CA GLU A 244 30.04 63.79 -1.50
C GLU A 244 31.35 63.36 -0.84
N ILE A 245 31.58 63.75 0.42
CA ILE A 245 32.73 63.30 1.20
C ILE A 245 32.68 61.79 1.40
N HIS A 246 31.51 61.22 1.73
CA HIS A 246 31.36 59.78 1.94
C HIS A 246 31.57 58.98 0.64
N ILE A 247 31.02 59.43 -0.48
CA ILE A 247 31.25 58.83 -1.80
C ILE A 247 32.74 58.83 -2.13
N LYS A 248 33.41 59.97 -1.94
CA LYS A 248 34.85 60.09 -2.19
C LYS A 248 35.66 59.19 -1.28
N ASP A 249 35.34 59.17 0.01
CA ASP A 249 35.98 58.30 1.00
C ASP A 249 35.89 56.83 0.60
N VAL A 250 34.70 56.37 0.20
CA VAL A 250 34.45 54.97 -0.20
C VAL A 250 35.25 54.62 -1.46
N SER A 251 35.24 55.49 -2.45
CA SER A 251 36.02 55.31 -3.67
C SER A 251 37.52 55.26 -3.38
N ASP A 252 38.05 56.24 -2.66
CA ASP A 252 39.50 56.41 -2.44
C ASP A 252 40.08 55.35 -1.49
N LYS A 253 39.31 54.90 -0.49
CA LYS A 253 39.78 53.94 0.51
C LYS A 253 39.59 52.50 0.09
N TYR A 254 38.52 52.18 -0.63
CA TYR A 254 38.12 50.79 -0.82
C TYR A 254 38.27 50.26 -2.24
N LEU A 255 38.45 51.10 -3.27
CA LEU A 255 38.68 50.63 -4.63
C LEU A 255 40.17 50.36 -4.86
N ILE A 256 40.61 49.16 -4.50
CA ILE A 256 42.00 48.70 -4.60
C ILE A 256 42.14 47.74 -5.80
N PRO A 257 42.90 48.09 -6.85
CA PRO A 257 43.05 47.24 -8.03
C PRO A 257 43.57 45.84 -7.69
N GLY A 258 42.85 44.81 -8.14
CA GLY A 258 43.20 43.40 -7.96
C GLY A 258 42.79 42.80 -6.60
N GLU A 259 42.39 43.61 -5.63
CA GLU A 259 41.89 43.16 -4.32
C GLU A 259 40.37 43.29 -4.22
N THR A 260 39.83 44.44 -4.64
CA THR A 260 38.41 44.74 -4.61
C THR A 260 37.85 44.89 -6.02
N GLN A 261 36.53 44.73 -6.16
CA GLN A 261 35.82 45.01 -7.40
C GLN A 261 36.02 46.47 -7.83
N ASP A 262 35.87 46.72 -9.13
CA ASP A 262 35.93 48.07 -9.69
C ASP A 262 34.83 48.99 -9.17
N THR A 263 33.78 48.42 -8.57
CA THR A 263 32.63 49.10 -8.01
C THR A 263 32.45 48.76 -6.54
N ALA A 264 32.09 49.74 -5.72
CA ALA A 264 31.70 49.57 -4.32
C ALA A 264 30.24 49.98 -4.08
N PHE A 265 29.61 49.42 -3.06
CA PHE A 265 28.24 49.75 -2.68
C PHE A 265 28.22 50.68 -1.47
N LEU A 266 27.48 51.79 -1.60
CA LEU A 266 27.14 52.67 -0.49
C LEU A 266 25.70 52.40 -0.05
N PHE A 267 25.54 51.81 1.13
CA PHE A 267 24.25 51.39 1.65
C PHE A 267 23.49 52.55 2.32
N VAL A 268 22.22 52.72 1.93
CA VAL A 268 21.27 53.66 2.54
C VAL A 268 20.18 52.85 3.27
N PRO A 269 19.98 53.06 4.58
CA PRO A 269 19.19 52.13 5.42
C PRO A 269 17.66 52.22 5.24
N SER A 270 17.16 53.05 4.34
CA SER A 270 15.72 53.28 4.13
C SER A 270 15.39 53.50 2.66
N GLU A 271 14.33 52.84 2.19
CA GLU A 271 13.84 52.98 0.82
C GLU A 271 13.34 54.40 0.54
N SER A 272 12.65 55.02 1.51
CA SER A 272 12.15 56.39 1.36
C SER A 272 13.28 57.41 1.22
N ILE A 273 14.39 57.20 1.97
CA ILE A 273 15.57 58.05 1.85
C ILE A 273 16.23 57.85 0.49
N PHE A 274 16.38 56.59 0.04
CA PHE A 274 16.93 56.27 -1.26
C PHE A 274 16.14 56.93 -2.41
N ALA A 275 14.80 56.85 -2.35
CA ALA A 275 13.91 57.47 -3.34
C ALA A 275 14.07 59.00 -3.37
N ASP A 276 14.04 59.66 -2.20
CA ASP A 276 14.20 61.12 -2.12
C ASP A 276 15.56 61.58 -2.68
N ILE A 277 16.64 60.82 -2.45
CA ILE A 277 17.97 61.13 -3.00
C ILE A 277 17.94 61.08 -4.54
N HIS A 278 17.29 60.06 -5.11
CA HIS A 278 17.18 59.93 -6.57
C HIS A 278 16.32 61.03 -7.19
N GLU A 279 15.26 61.46 -6.50
CA GLU A 279 14.37 62.51 -6.99
C GLU A 279 14.99 63.91 -6.89
N HIS A 280 15.66 64.24 -5.78
CA HIS A 280 16.09 65.62 -5.49
C HIS A 280 17.61 65.85 -5.64
N PHE A 281 18.41 64.78 -5.68
CA PHE A 281 19.88 64.86 -5.68
C PHE A 281 20.51 64.04 -6.82
N GLU A 282 19.92 64.08 -8.02
CA GLU A 282 20.41 63.35 -9.20
C GLU A 282 21.92 63.59 -9.48
N ALA A 283 22.38 64.84 -9.35
CA ALA A 283 23.79 65.19 -9.54
C ALA A 283 24.74 64.43 -8.59
N LEU A 284 24.26 64.06 -7.40
CA LEU A 284 25.00 63.27 -6.43
C LEU A 284 25.09 61.80 -6.85
N ILE A 285 24.00 61.23 -7.34
CA ILE A 285 23.97 59.86 -7.89
C ILE A 285 24.90 59.74 -9.10
N GLN A 286 24.86 60.71 -10.02
CA GLN A 286 25.78 60.74 -11.17
C GLN A 286 27.24 60.82 -10.72
N ARG A 287 27.54 61.58 -9.65
CA ARG A 287 28.90 61.69 -9.10
C ARG A 287 29.34 60.40 -8.43
N ALA A 288 28.46 59.74 -7.68
CA ALA A 288 28.71 58.42 -7.10
C ALA A 288 29.06 57.41 -8.21
N HIS A 289 28.25 57.35 -9.26
CA HIS A 289 28.50 56.46 -10.39
C HIS A 289 29.84 56.74 -11.08
N ARG A 290 30.23 58.01 -11.28
CA ARG A 290 31.54 58.39 -11.84
C ARG A 290 32.71 57.99 -10.92
N ALA A 291 32.49 57.98 -9.61
CA ALA A 291 33.44 57.48 -8.62
C ALA A 291 33.39 55.94 -8.47
N ARG A 292 32.62 55.24 -9.31
CA ARG A 292 32.39 53.79 -9.25
C ARG A 292 31.81 53.34 -7.89
N VAL A 293 30.98 54.20 -7.30
CA VAL A 293 30.20 53.92 -6.10
C VAL A 293 28.73 53.84 -6.49
N VAL A 294 28.09 52.71 -6.22
CA VAL A 294 26.66 52.52 -6.44
C VAL A 294 25.92 52.70 -5.12
N VAL A 295 25.01 53.66 -5.08
CA VAL A 295 24.13 53.85 -3.91
C VAL A 295 23.05 52.78 -3.97
N VAL A 296 22.86 52.03 -2.88
CA VAL A 296 21.89 50.93 -2.81
C VAL A 296 20.95 51.09 -1.62
N SER A 297 19.67 50.77 -1.84
CA SER A 297 18.65 50.63 -0.80
C SER A 297 18.61 49.20 -0.24
N PRO A 298 17.86 48.92 0.83
CA PRO A 298 17.68 47.54 1.33
C PRO A 298 17.17 46.57 0.26
N SER A 299 16.23 47.01 -0.58
CA SER A 299 15.65 46.18 -1.64
C SER A 299 16.66 45.87 -2.73
N LEU A 300 17.43 46.87 -3.16
CA LEU A 300 18.48 46.69 -4.18
C LEU A 300 19.66 45.87 -3.66
N LEU A 301 20.04 46.05 -2.38
CA LEU A 301 21.07 45.24 -1.75
C LEU A 301 20.62 43.77 -1.71
N MET A 302 19.38 43.49 -1.26
CA MET A 302 18.84 42.14 -1.22
C MET A 302 18.87 41.46 -2.60
N LEU A 303 18.43 42.18 -3.65
CA LEU A 303 18.50 41.68 -5.03
C LEU A 303 19.95 41.38 -5.46
N SER A 304 20.85 42.32 -5.19
CA SER A 304 22.27 42.17 -5.55
C SER A 304 22.91 40.97 -4.85
N ILE A 305 22.59 40.77 -3.57
CA ILE A 305 23.03 39.64 -2.78
C ILE A 305 22.47 38.32 -3.33
N GLN A 306 21.20 38.27 -3.73
CA GLN A 306 20.62 37.08 -4.38
C GLN A 306 21.32 36.73 -5.68
N VAL A 307 21.68 37.74 -6.49
CA VAL A 307 22.47 37.53 -7.71
C VAL A 307 23.85 36.95 -7.38
N ILE A 308 24.55 37.51 -6.37
CA ILE A 308 25.85 36.99 -5.93
C ILE A 308 25.71 35.55 -5.40
N GLN A 309 24.66 35.26 -4.63
CA GLN A 309 24.38 33.91 -4.13
C GLN A 309 24.20 32.91 -5.27
N ALA A 310 23.47 33.28 -6.32
CA ALA A 310 23.28 32.45 -7.50
C ALA A 310 24.61 32.17 -8.22
N ILE A 311 25.47 33.19 -8.38
CA ILE A 311 26.80 33.04 -8.99
C ILE A 311 27.69 32.13 -8.13
N LEU A 312 27.69 32.28 -6.81
CA LEU A 312 28.45 31.42 -5.89
C LEU A 312 27.97 29.96 -5.94
N LYS A 313 26.65 29.75 -6.03
CA LYS A 313 26.06 28.41 -6.17
C LYS A 313 26.48 27.76 -7.49
N ASP A 314 26.42 28.49 -8.60
CA ASP A 314 26.85 28.00 -9.91
C ASP A 314 28.34 27.60 -9.90
N ALA A 315 29.20 28.44 -9.33
CA ALA A 315 30.62 28.13 -9.20
C ALA A 315 30.86 26.84 -8.37
N ARG A 316 30.19 26.69 -7.23
CA ARG A 316 30.29 25.48 -6.40
C ARG A 316 29.78 24.23 -7.12
N MET A 317 28.69 24.34 -7.87
CA MET A 317 28.16 23.23 -8.68
C MET A 317 29.17 22.80 -9.76
N ARG A 318 29.88 23.75 -10.38
CA ARG A 318 30.92 23.44 -11.37
C ARG A 318 32.13 22.73 -10.75
N GLU A 319 32.56 23.12 -9.55
CA GLU A 319 33.63 22.41 -8.82
C GLU A 319 33.22 20.96 -8.51
N GLN A 320 31.98 20.74 -8.09
CA GLN A 320 31.45 19.41 -7.79
C GLN A 320 31.26 18.53 -9.04
N ALA A 321 31.06 19.11 -10.22
CA ALA A 321 30.92 18.36 -11.46
C ALA A 321 32.15 17.49 -11.76
N HIS A 322 33.36 17.94 -11.39
CA HIS A 322 34.57 17.15 -11.58
C HIS A 322 34.63 15.93 -10.64
N VAL A 323 34.10 16.07 -9.42
CA VAL A 323 33.98 14.95 -8.47
C VAL A 323 32.99 13.91 -8.99
N ILE A 324 31.84 14.36 -9.50
CA ILE A 324 30.82 13.47 -10.10
C ILE A 324 31.42 12.73 -11.30
N GLN A 325 32.17 13.42 -12.17
CA GLN A 325 32.83 12.79 -13.31
C GLN A 325 33.79 11.68 -12.86
N GLY A 326 34.56 11.90 -11.79
CA GLY A 326 35.43 10.88 -11.20
C GLY A 326 34.67 9.66 -10.68
N GLU A 327 33.56 9.87 -9.98
CA GLU A 327 32.71 8.77 -9.49
C GLU A 327 32.02 8.00 -10.63
N VAL A 328 31.62 8.68 -11.70
CA VAL A 328 31.06 8.02 -12.90
C VAL A 328 32.09 7.13 -13.57
N ILE A 329 33.36 7.56 -13.68
CA ILE A 329 34.43 6.74 -14.24
C ILE A 329 34.63 5.46 -13.40
N ARG A 330 34.69 5.58 -12.07
CA ARG A 330 34.80 4.42 -11.16
C ARG A 330 33.62 3.46 -11.31
N LEU A 331 32.41 3.99 -11.42
CA LEU A 331 31.21 3.19 -11.66
C LEU A 331 31.31 2.43 -13.00
N MET A 332 31.78 3.07 -14.07
CA MET A 332 31.99 2.40 -15.35
C MET A 332 33.03 1.28 -15.27
N GLU A 333 34.12 1.48 -14.51
CA GLU A 333 35.10 0.42 -14.26
C GLU A 333 34.48 -0.78 -13.52
N ASP A 334 33.66 -0.54 -12.51
CA ASP A 334 32.99 -1.59 -11.76
C ASP A 334 31.94 -2.33 -12.60
N VAL A 335 31.21 -1.64 -13.47
CA VAL A 335 30.32 -2.26 -14.47
C VAL A 335 31.12 -3.13 -15.44
N GLY A 336 32.29 -2.67 -15.89
CA GLY A 336 33.20 -3.48 -16.73
C GLY A 336 33.68 -4.75 -16.02
N ARG A 337 34.04 -4.66 -14.74
CA ARG A 337 34.41 -5.84 -13.92
C ARG A 337 33.24 -6.80 -13.74
N LEU A 338 32.02 -6.28 -13.59
CA LEU A 338 30.82 -7.09 -13.51
C LEU A 338 30.58 -7.84 -14.82
N ASP A 339 30.66 -7.16 -15.98
CA ASP A 339 30.52 -7.79 -17.30
C ASP A 339 31.51 -8.94 -17.49
N GLU A 340 32.78 -8.73 -17.14
CA GLU A 340 33.81 -9.78 -17.22
C GLU A 340 33.49 -10.99 -16.33
N ARG A 341 32.99 -10.77 -15.11
CA ARG A 341 32.56 -11.86 -14.21
C ARG A 341 31.35 -12.62 -14.77
N VAL A 342 30.39 -11.90 -15.36
CA VAL A 342 29.21 -12.50 -16.01
C VAL A 342 29.64 -13.34 -17.21
N ARG A 343 30.58 -12.86 -18.03
CA ARG A 343 31.13 -13.63 -19.17
C ARG A 343 31.80 -14.93 -18.71
N LYS A 344 32.63 -14.86 -17.66
CA LYS A 344 33.25 -16.06 -17.06
C LYS A 344 32.20 -17.05 -16.55
N LEU A 345 31.18 -16.54 -15.86
CA LEU A 345 30.07 -17.36 -15.38
C LEU A 345 29.32 -18.04 -16.53
N GLN A 346 29.06 -17.33 -17.62
CA GLN A 346 28.47 -17.89 -18.83
C GLN A 346 29.32 -19.03 -19.40
N THR A 347 30.65 -18.87 -19.47
CA THR A 347 31.56 -19.94 -19.89
C THR A 347 31.45 -21.17 -18.99
N HIS A 348 31.40 -20.99 -17.67
CA HIS A 348 31.23 -22.09 -16.72
C HIS A 348 29.89 -22.82 -16.88
N PHE A 349 28.78 -22.10 -17.15
CA PHE A 349 27.49 -22.73 -17.44
C PHE A 349 27.50 -23.56 -18.72
N ILE A 350 28.16 -23.07 -19.77
CA ILE A 350 28.31 -23.84 -21.02
C ILE A 350 29.09 -25.13 -20.76
N GLN A 351 30.16 -25.06 -19.96
CA GLN A 351 30.94 -26.24 -19.60
C GLN A 351 30.12 -27.22 -18.74
N ALA A 352 29.40 -26.73 -17.73
CA ALA A 352 28.56 -27.56 -16.88
C ALA A 352 27.45 -28.27 -17.66
N ASN A 353 26.82 -27.58 -18.62
CA ASN A 353 25.84 -28.21 -19.52
C ASN A 353 26.46 -29.33 -20.34
N LYS A 354 27.67 -29.12 -20.88
CA LYS A 354 28.41 -30.15 -21.60
C LYS A 354 28.72 -31.37 -20.72
N ASP A 355 29.14 -31.14 -19.48
CA ASP A 355 29.41 -32.22 -18.52
C ASP A 355 28.14 -33.01 -18.20
N ILE A 356 26.99 -32.33 -18.06
CA ILE A 356 25.67 -32.97 -17.89
C ILE A 356 25.32 -33.85 -19.10
N ASP A 357 25.53 -33.35 -20.32
CA ASP A 357 25.28 -34.11 -21.54
C ASP A 357 26.13 -35.40 -21.60
N ASP A 358 27.41 -35.32 -21.25
CA ASP A 358 28.32 -36.47 -21.20
C ASP A 358 27.92 -37.49 -20.11
N ILE A 359 27.43 -37.02 -18.95
CA ILE A 359 26.88 -37.87 -17.90
C ILE A 359 25.63 -38.61 -18.40
N LEU A 360 24.71 -37.91 -19.08
CA LEU A 360 23.49 -38.52 -19.63
C LEU A 360 23.81 -39.59 -20.67
N VAL A 361 24.78 -39.35 -21.56
CA VAL A 361 25.27 -40.35 -22.53
C VAL A 361 25.83 -41.59 -21.81
N SER A 362 26.64 -41.38 -20.78
CA SER A 362 27.26 -42.47 -20.01
C SER A 362 26.23 -43.28 -19.23
N SER A 363 25.28 -42.60 -18.56
CA SER A 363 24.15 -43.22 -17.87
C SER A 363 23.30 -44.07 -18.83
N SER A 364 22.96 -43.53 -20.00
CA SER A 364 22.23 -44.28 -21.04
C SER A 364 22.96 -45.54 -21.50
N LYS A 365 24.29 -45.47 -21.67
CA LYS A 365 25.12 -46.66 -22.01
C LYS A 365 25.10 -47.70 -20.89
N VAL A 366 25.18 -47.28 -19.62
CA VAL A 366 25.11 -48.17 -18.46
C VAL A 366 23.73 -48.84 -18.40
N THR A 367 22.65 -48.09 -18.52
CA THR A 367 21.27 -48.63 -18.54
C THR A 367 21.09 -49.65 -19.67
N LYS A 368 21.56 -49.35 -20.89
CA LYS A 368 21.51 -50.29 -22.02
C LYS A 368 22.31 -51.57 -21.77
N ARG A 369 23.48 -51.47 -21.13
CA ARG A 369 24.29 -52.64 -20.74
C ARG A 369 23.60 -53.46 -19.65
N GLY A 370 23.02 -52.80 -18.64
CA GLY A 370 22.24 -53.46 -17.59
C GLY A 370 21.07 -54.26 -18.16
N ALA A 371 20.26 -53.64 -19.02
CA ALA A 371 19.15 -54.33 -19.71
C ALA A 371 19.63 -55.53 -20.56
N LYS A 372 20.81 -55.43 -21.18
CA LYS A 372 21.40 -56.53 -21.95
C LYS A 372 21.88 -57.69 -21.06
N ILE A 373 22.40 -57.39 -19.86
CA ILE A 373 22.81 -58.41 -18.88
C ILE A 373 21.59 -59.11 -18.29
N GLU A 374 20.54 -58.35 -17.95
CA GLU A 374 19.26 -58.90 -17.50
C GLU A 374 18.64 -59.85 -18.54
N ALA A 375 18.69 -59.49 -19.83
CA ALA A 375 18.25 -60.34 -20.93
C ALA A 375 19.15 -61.57 -21.21
N LEU A 376 20.35 -61.64 -20.62
CA LEU A 376 21.28 -62.77 -20.74
C LEU A 376 21.21 -63.72 -19.54
N GLU A 377 20.92 -63.21 -18.34
CA GLU A 377 20.77 -64.02 -17.12
C GLU A 377 19.38 -64.68 -17.00
N PHE A 378 18.36 -64.10 -17.62
CA PHE A 378 17.03 -64.69 -17.70
C PHE A 378 16.65 -64.87 -19.17
N GLY A 379 16.39 -66.13 -19.57
CA GLY A 379 15.88 -66.48 -20.90
C GLY A 379 14.62 -65.67 -21.29
N PRO A 380 14.21 -65.70 -22.57
CA PRO A 380 13.42 -64.62 -23.18
C PRO A 380 12.14 -64.33 -22.38
N PRO A 381 11.79 -63.04 -22.17
CA PRO A 381 10.59 -62.70 -21.42
C PRO A 381 9.31 -63.07 -22.19
N PRO A 382 8.18 -63.27 -21.51
CA PRO A 382 6.88 -63.46 -22.15
C PRO A 382 6.48 -62.21 -22.94
N ALA A 383 5.71 -62.42 -24.01
CA ALA A 383 5.23 -61.40 -24.92
C ALA A 383 4.51 -60.23 -24.24
N GLU A 384 4.74 -59.03 -24.79
CA GLU A 384 4.13 -57.75 -24.39
C GLU A 384 2.60 -57.79 -24.47
N GLU A 385 1.92 -57.38 -23.38
CA GLU A 385 0.54 -56.87 -23.45
C GLU A 385 0.55 -55.37 -23.83
N PRO A 386 -0.41 -54.89 -24.63
CA PRO A 386 -0.40 -53.54 -25.15
C PRO A 386 -0.66 -52.49 -24.06
N SER A 387 0.34 -51.65 -23.79
CA SER A 387 0.23 -50.51 -22.89
C SER A 387 -0.62 -49.38 -23.49
N ARG A 388 -1.57 -48.87 -22.69
CA ARG A 388 -2.43 -47.71 -22.95
C ARG A 388 -1.63 -46.42 -23.25
N PRO A 389 -2.23 -45.42 -23.91
CA PRO A 389 -1.52 -44.23 -24.40
C PRO A 389 -1.00 -43.37 -23.24
N GLN A 390 0.29 -43.04 -23.25
CA GLN A 390 0.89 -42.07 -22.33
C GLN A 390 0.53 -40.64 -22.74
N ALA A 391 0.18 -39.83 -21.74
CA ALA A 391 -0.03 -38.40 -21.87
C ALA A 391 1.31 -37.68 -22.17
N ARG A 392 1.26 -36.68 -23.07
CA ARG A 392 2.41 -35.85 -23.47
C ARG A 392 2.96 -35.05 -22.28
N PRO A 393 4.28 -34.82 -22.19
CA PRO A 393 4.84 -33.89 -21.22
C PRO A 393 4.52 -32.45 -21.64
N THR A 394 3.99 -31.66 -20.72
CA THR A 394 3.81 -30.22 -20.83
C THR A 394 5.17 -29.51 -20.75
N GLU A 395 5.51 -28.70 -21.75
CA GLU A 395 6.68 -27.81 -21.71
C GLU A 395 6.56 -26.78 -20.57
N PRO A 396 7.62 -26.47 -19.82
CA PRO A 396 7.62 -25.33 -18.92
C PRO A 396 7.66 -24.03 -19.75
N GLY A 397 6.55 -23.30 -19.73
CA GLY A 397 6.38 -22.03 -20.43
C GLY A 397 7.41 -21.00 -19.98
N GLN A 398 8.15 -20.46 -20.96
CA GLN A 398 8.97 -19.27 -20.82
C GLN A 398 8.07 -18.07 -20.46
N LEU A 399 8.23 -17.53 -19.26
CA LEU A 399 7.72 -16.21 -18.89
C LEU A 399 8.54 -15.14 -19.64
N ARG A 400 8.02 -14.65 -20.76
CA ARG A 400 8.52 -13.42 -21.39
C ARG A 400 7.98 -12.23 -20.61
N LEU A 401 8.87 -11.50 -19.95
CA LEU A 401 8.60 -10.14 -19.47
C LEU A 401 8.30 -9.26 -20.69
N ARG A 402 7.10 -8.70 -20.74
CA ARG A 402 6.71 -7.67 -21.71
C ARG A 402 7.07 -6.32 -21.12
N VAL A 403 8.14 -5.71 -21.61
CA VAL A 403 8.42 -4.28 -21.40
C VAL A 403 7.33 -3.53 -22.16
N VAL A 404 6.59 -2.69 -21.45
CA VAL A 404 5.67 -1.71 -22.02
C VAL A 404 6.50 -0.46 -22.24
N ASP A 405 6.82 -0.16 -23.50
CA ASP A 405 7.25 1.18 -23.90
C ASP A 405 5.99 2.06 -23.91
N GLU A 406 6.00 3.11 -23.09
CA GLU A 406 5.04 4.22 -23.17
C GLU A 406 5.61 5.26 -24.15
N ASP A 407 4.84 5.55 -25.21
CA ASP A 407 4.95 6.78 -26.01
C ASP A 407 4.35 7.98 -25.26
#